data_AF-A0A2D0KCN3-F1
#
_entry.id   AF-A0A2D0KCN3-F1
#
_cell.length_a   1.000
_cell.length_b   1.000
_cell.length_c   1.000
_cell.angle_alpha   90.00
_cell.angle_beta   90.00
_cell.angle_gamma   90.00
#
_symmetry.space_group_name_H-M   'P 1'
#
loop_
_entity.id
_entity.type
_entity.pdbx_description
1 polymer ?
#
loop_
_entity_poly.entity_id
_entity_poly.type
_entity_poly.pdbx_seq_one_letter_code
_entity_poly.pdbx_strand_id
1 'polypeptide(L)'
;MIRKQKRQVARSRRGFALSQAIADKLESEKYIPTYEEVKSIYGPAKTLGAPKEATLAMDASLSSAGAYTLIQHAWEHGQGYALGPSFMGYAALSSLTQNGLIRACIETVVDDMTREWIEIKLLDSPEDKKKIEDALIDFKVKDIFHKAGEFNGYFGGCLIFIDTEATDNQLLVPLDISEKSAELKNFKRFVLVEPINIFPGRYESTDPLSPRYFNPDTWWILGKEVHSSRLIRICGNEVPILLKPSYNFMGMPQAQLLYDYVIHFQDSRTSAARLLEKFSLTALKTNMEDILTNPNATKSLDGRLAYLASVRSNDGILAIDKEMEDIIKLETPLTGVTDIVRQMLELIVVIRLYWHNASMGIALSG
;
A
#
# COMPACT_ATOMS: atom_id res chain seq x y z
N MET A 1 80.37 14.45 -14.89
CA MET A 1 79.13 14.23 -14.10
C MET A 1 78.04 15.19 -14.58
N ILE A 2 77.10 14.73 -15.40
CA ILE A 2 75.90 15.50 -15.81
C ILE A 2 74.72 14.52 -15.79
N ARG A 3 73.89 14.57 -14.74
CA ARG A 3 72.65 13.78 -14.61
C ARG A 3 71.49 14.57 -15.22
N LYS A 4 70.99 14.12 -16.38
CA LYS A 4 69.70 14.59 -16.94
C LYS A 4 68.55 13.93 -16.18
N GLN A 5 67.77 14.71 -15.43
CA GLN A 5 66.47 14.29 -14.88
C GLN A 5 65.43 14.26 -16.00
N LYS A 6 64.87 13.08 -16.31
CA LYS A 6 63.65 12.94 -17.14
C LYS A 6 62.43 13.21 -16.25
N ARG A 7 61.74 14.33 -16.45
CA ARG A 7 60.36 14.54 -15.95
C ARG A 7 59.43 13.60 -16.73
N GLN A 8 58.82 12.63 -16.04
CA GLN A 8 57.68 11.88 -16.57
C GLN A 8 56.46 12.80 -16.60
N VAL A 9 55.91 13.03 -17.79
CA VAL A 9 54.65 13.75 -17.99
C VAL A 9 53.50 12.83 -17.56
N ALA A 10 52.70 13.27 -16.60
CA ALA A 10 51.53 12.54 -16.13
C ALA A 10 50.53 12.33 -17.28
N ARG A 11 50.16 11.07 -17.52
CA ARG A 11 49.18 10.68 -18.54
C ARG A 11 47.81 11.16 -18.07
N SER A 12 47.21 12.12 -18.77
CA SER A 12 45.83 12.57 -18.56
C SER A 12 44.90 11.35 -18.55
N ARG A 13 44.15 11.16 -17.46
CA ARG A 13 43.09 10.14 -17.39
C ARG A 13 42.07 10.51 -18.46
N ARG A 14 41.90 9.66 -19.48
CA ARG A 14 40.80 9.79 -20.44
C ARG A 14 39.50 9.78 -19.65
N GLY A 15 38.81 10.92 -19.60
CA GLY A 15 37.45 10.98 -19.10
C GLY A 15 36.60 9.98 -19.89
N PHE A 16 35.76 9.22 -19.20
CA PHE A 16 34.75 8.40 -19.83
C PHE A 16 33.77 9.34 -20.53
N ALA A 17 33.94 9.55 -21.84
CA ALA A 17 32.97 10.26 -22.64
C ALA A 17 31.85 9.27 -22.97
N LEU A 18 30.72 9.37 -22.27
CA LEU A 18 29.48 8.75 -22.72
C LEU A 18 29.20 9.24 -24.13
N SER A 19 28.98 8.33 -25.08
CA SER A 19 28.58 8.74 -26.43
C SER A 19 27.22 9.42 -26.34
N GLN A 20 26.98 10.41 -27.21
CA GLN A 20 25.69 11.10 -27.29
C GLN A 20 24.54 10.08 -27.40
N ALA A 21 24.72 9.02 -28.18
CA ALA A 21 23.73 7.95 -28.30
C ALA A 21 23.45 7.14 -27.01
N ILE A 22 24.41 7.03 -26.08
CA ILE A 22 24.18 6.41 -24.76
C ILE A 22 23.55 7.44 -23.82
N ALA A 23 23.93 8.71 -23.90
CA ALA A 23 23.25 9.79 -23.16
C ALA A 23 21.78 9.93 -23.61
N ASP A 24 21.51 9.92 -24.90
CA ASP A 24 20.17 9.94 -25.50
C ASP A 24 19.39 8.67 -25.13
N LYS A 25 20.06 7.51 -25.00
CA LYS A 25 19.44 6.28 -24.48
C LYS A 25 19.12 6.34 -22.99
N LEU A 26 19.95 7.02 -22.18
CA LEU A 26 19.66 7.29 -20.77
C LEU A 26 18.55 8.34 -20.61
N GLU A 27 18.45 9.32 -21.52
CA GLU A 27 17.39 10.33 -21.52
C GLU A 27 16.06 9.79 -22.06
N SER A 28 16.09 8.83 -22.99
CA SER A 28 14.90 8.23 -23.62
C SER A 28 14.19 7.16 -22.77
N GLU A 29 14.66 6.87 -21.56
CA GLU A 29 13.91 6.04 -20.60
C GLU A 29 12.88 6.83 -19.77
N LYS A 30 12.61 8.10 -20.09
CA LYS A 30 11.42 8.79 -19.56
C LYS A 30 10.20 8.40 -20.37
N TYR A 31 9.62 7.25 -20.05
CA TYR A 31 8.32 6.86 -20.58
C TYR A 31 7.25 7.89 -20.14
N ILE A 32 6.66 8.59 -21.11
CA ILE A 32 5.54 9.51 -20.90
C ILE A 32 4.26 8.73 -21.20
N PRO A 33 3.41 8.48 -20.19
CA PRO A 33 2.17 7.73 -20.40
C PRO A 33 1.20 8.52 -21.29
N THR A 34 0.47 7.79 -22.12
CA THR A 34 -0.59 8.34 -22.98
C THR A 34 -1.81 8.76 -22.17
N TYR A 35 -2.67 9.60 -22.75
CA TYR A 35 -3.94 10.01 -22.15
C TYR A 35 -4.79 8.83 -21.63
N GLU A 36 -4.88 7.75 -22.41
CA GLU A 36 -5.66 6.56 -22.02
C GLU A 36 -5.03 5.80 -20.86
N GLU A 37 -3.70 5.77 -20.77
CA GLU A 37 -2.98 5.17 -19.64
C GLU A 37 -3.15 6.01 -18.37
N VAL A 38 -3.04 7.34 -18.46
CA VAL A 38 -3.36 8.27 -17.37
C VAL A 38 -4.77 8.02 -16.86
N LYS A 39 -5.74 7.94 -17.79
CA LYS A 39 -7.14 7.71 -17.50
C LYS A 39 -7.38 6.35 -16.83
N SER A 40 -6.68 5.31 -17.27
CA SER A 40 -6.79 3.99 -16.65
C SER A 40 -6.23 3.95 -15.22
N ILE A 41 -5.22 4.78 -14.92
CA ILE A 41 -4.54 4.80 -13.62
C ILE A 41 -5.29 5.70 -12.63
N TYR A 42 -5.72 6.89 -13.06
CA TYR A 42 -6.31 7.92 -12.21
C TYR A 42 -7.82 8.06 -12.35
N GLY A 43 -8.44 7.32 -13.25
CA GLY A 43 -9.90 7.33 -13.39
C GLY A 43 -10.63 6.75 -12.18
N PRO A 44 -11.98 6.78 -12.19
CA PRO A 44 -12.79 6.27 -11.08
C PRO A 44 -12.43 4.84 -10.70
N ALA A 45 -12.37 4.57 -9.39
CA ALA A 45 -12.14 3.24 -8.87
C ALA A 45 -13.16 2.23 -9.43
N LYS A 46 -12.69 1.04 -9.80
CA LYS A 46 -13.57 -0.05 -10.26
C LYS A 46 -14.20 -0.73 -9.04
N THR A 47 -15.48 -0.46 -8.79
CA THR A 47 -16.25 -1.04 -7.67
C THR A 47 -17.55 -1.70 -8.16
N LEU A 48 -18.22 -2.42 -7.27
CA LEU A 48 -19.56 -2.99 -7.51
C LEU A 48 -20.68 -1.98 -7.21
N GLY A 49 -20.33 -0.74 -6.86
CA GLY A 49 -21.26 0.21 -6.26
C GLY A 49 -22.31 0.76 -7.22
N ALA A 50 -21.95 1.06 -8.48
CA ALA A 50 -22.83 1.76 -9.41
C ALA A 50 -23.07 1.00 -10.74
N PRO A 51 -24.18 1.29 -11.45
CA PRO A 51 -24.38 0.86 -12.83
C PRO A 51 -23.31 1.43 -13.76
N LYS A 52 -23.01 0.71 -14.86
CA LYS A 52 -21.99 1.12 -15.84
C LYS A 52 -22.20 2.54 -16.39
N GLU A 53 -23.46 2.92 -16.61
CA GLU A 53 -23.83 4.25 -17.12
C GLU A 53 -23.41 5.36 -16.16
N ALA A 54 -23.60 5.17 -14.86
CA ALA A 54 -23.19 6.14 -13.84
C ALA A 54 -21.66 6.26 -13.75
N THR A 55 -20.94 5.13 -13.83
CA THR A 55 -19.46 5.15 -13.86
C THR A 55 -18.93 5.88 -15.10
N LEU A 56 -19.53 5.64 -16.27
CA LEU A 56 -19.15 6.31 -17.52
C LEU A 56 -19.45 7.81 -17.48
N ALA A 57 -20.58 8.22 -16.89
CA ALA A 57 -20.93 9.62 -16.74
C ALA A 57 -19.92 10.38 -15.85
N MET A 58 -19.49 9.77 -14.73
CA MET A 58 -18.49 10.36 -13.84
C MET A 58 -17.11 10.47 -14.52
N ASP A 59 -16.70 9.43 -15.24
CA ASP A 59 -15.45 9.44 -16.01
C ASP A 59 -15.47 10.51 -17.13
N ALA A 60 -16.59 10.66 -17.84
CA ALA A 60 -16.76 11.71 -18.83
C ALA A 60 -16.69 13.12 -18.21
N SER A 61 -17.27 13.31 -17.02
CA SER A 61 -17.21 14.58 -16.29
C SER A 61 -15.77 14.95 -15.92
N LEU A 62 -14.99 14.01 -15.37
CA LEU A 62 -13.56 14.23 -15.06
C LEU A 62 -12.72 14.54 -16.30
N SER A 63 -13.01 13.85 -17.40
CA SER A 63 -12.37 14.11 -18.69
C SER A 63 -12.68 15.53 -19.19
N SER A 64 -13.94 15.96 -19.11
CA SER A 64 -14.37 17.30 -19.53
C SER A 64 -13.77 18.42 -18.66
N ALA A 65 -13.52 18.15 -17.38
CA ALA A 65 -12.85 19.07 -16.46
C ALA A 65 -11.33 19.19 -16.71
N GLY A 66 -10.76 18.41 -17.64
CA GLY A 66 -9.33 18.45 -17.98
C GLY A 66 -8.43 17.79 -16.93
N ALA A 67 -8.97 16.96 -16.03
CA ALA A 67 -8.18 16.33 -14.97
C ALA A 67 -7.08 15.41 -15.54
N TYR A 68 -7.41 14.58 -16.53
CA TYR A 68 -6.45 13.66 -17.15
C TYR A 68 -5.42 14.38 -18.03
N THR A 69 -5.84 15.42 -18.78
CA THR A 69 -4.91 16.22 -19.60
C THR A 69 -3.93 16.99 -18.73
N LEU A 70 -4.37 17.47 -17.56
CA LEU A 70 -3.48 18.12 -16.58
C LEU A 70 -2.40 17.16 -16.07
N ILE A 71 -2.79 15.92 -15.71
CA ILE A 71 -1.84 14.91 -15.22
C ILE A 71 -0.87 14.50 -16.34
N GLN A 72 -1.37 14.29 -17.57
CA GLN A 72 -0.54 13.99 -18.73
C GLN A 72 0.47 15.12 -19.01
N HIS A 73 0.01 16.37 -18.99
CA HIS A 73 0.86 17.54 -19.19
C HIS A 73 1.93 17.63 -18.08
N ALA A 74 1.57 17.39 -16.82
CA ALA A 74 2.56 17.34 -15.73
C ALA A 74 3.65 16.29 -16.00
N TRP A 75 3.29 15.14 -16.57
CA TRP A 75 4.24 14.10 -16.98
C TRP A 75 5.14 14.52 -18.15
N GLU A 76 4.58 15.19 -19.16
CA GLU A 76 5.34 15.74 -20.29
C GLU A 76 6.39 16.76 -19.83
N HIS A 77 6.10 17.54 -18.78
CA HIS A 77 7.05 18.49 -18.17
C HIS A 77 8.02 17.85 -17.16
N GLY A 78 8.09 16.51 -17.14
CA GLY A 78 9.01 15.76 -16.29
C GLY A 78 8.65 15.77 -14.81
N GLN A 79 7.42 16.15 -14.45
CA GLN A 79 6.95 16.25 -13.07
C GLN A 79 6.42 14.93 -12.50
N GLY A 80 6.43 13.79 -13.21
CA GLY A 80 5.77 12.60 -12.63
C GLY A 80 6.13 11.18 -13.09
N TYR A 81 7.34 10.92 -13.60
CA TYR A 81 7.84 9.53 -13.66
C TYR A 81 8.39 9.02 -12.31
N ALA A 82 8.05 9.66 -11.18
CA ALA A 82 8.52 9.27 -9.85
C ALA A 82 7.58 9.65 -8.69
N LEU A 83 6.31 10.00 -8.97
CA LEU A 83 5.39 10.44 -7.91
C LEU A 83 4.52 9.29 -7.38
N GLY A 84 5.15 8.46 -6.54
CA GLY A 84 4.47 7.65 -5.52
C GLY A 84 3.60 6.47 -5.99
N PRO A 85 3.14 5.63 -5.05
CA PRO A 85 2.32 4.48 -5.36
C PRO A 85 0.92 4.90 -5.86
N SER A 86 0.52 4.34 -7.00
CA SER A 86 -0.88 4.42 -7.46
C SER A 86 -1.79 3.54 -6.59
N PHE A 87 -3.10 3.81 -6.63
CA PHE A 87 -4.08 3.01 -5.92
C PHE A 87 -4.03 1.54 -6.34
N MET A 88 -3.87 0.65 -5.37
CA MET A 88 -3.73 -0.79 -5.62
C MET A 88 -5.05 -1.46 -6.04
N GLY A 89 -6.19 -0.85 -5.72
CA GLY A 89 -7.52 -1.40 -5.96
C GLY A 89 -8.05 -2.24 -4.79
N TYR A 90 -9.36 -2.17 -4.55
CA TYR A 90 -9.99 -2.80 -3.39
C TYR A 90 -9.86 -4.33 -3.34
N ALA A 91 -9.81 -5.02 -4.48
CA ALA A 91 -9.61 -6.47 -4.52
C ALA A 91 -8.21 -6.88 -4.02
N ALA A 92 -7.18 -6.11 -4.38
CA ALA A 92 -5.83 -6.35 -3.90
C ALA A 92 -5.71 -6.02 -2.41
N LEU A 93 -6.30 -4.90 -1.96
CA LEU A 93 -6.35 -4.53 -0.54
C LEU A 93 -7.08 -5.60 0.29
N SER A 94 -8.15 -6.20 -0.24
CA SER A 94 -8.85 -7.32 0.40
C SER A 94 -7.92 -8.51 0.62
N SER A 95 -7.00 -8.78 -0.30
CA SER A 95 -5.99 -9.83 -0.15
C SER A 95 -4.94 -9.47 0.92
N LEU A 96 -4.58 -8.20 1.05
CA LEU A 96 -3.63 -7.73 2.07
C LEU A 96 -4.15 -7.92 3.50
N THR A 97 -5.47 -7.95 3.70
CA THR A 97 -6.09 -8.24 5.00
C THR A 97 -5.68 -9.62 5.54
N GLN A 98 -5.21 -10.55 4.71
CA GLN A 98 -4.76 -11.87 5.17
C GLN A 98 -3.33 -11.86 5.73
N ASN A 99 -2.55 -10.80 5.50
CA ASN A 99 -1.17 -10.71 5.98
C ASN A 99 -1.13 -10.33 7.46
N GLY A 100 -0.69 -11.26 8.31
CA GLY A 100 -0.65 -11.08 9.76
C GLY A 100 0.15 -9.86 10.25
N LEU A 101 1.20 -9.42 9.55
CA LEU A 101 1.96 -8.23 9.93
C LEU A 101 1.17 -6.94 9.66
N ILE A 102 0.48 -6.87 8.52
CA ILE A 102 -0.38 -5.73 8.17
C ILE A 102 -1.56 -5.66 9.13
N ARG A 103 -2.20 -6.80 9.41
CA ARG A 103 -3.29 -6.89 10.39
C ARG A 103 -2.87 -6.41 11.77
N ALA A 104 -1.76 -6.92 12.29
CA ALA A 104 -1.25 -6.50 13.60
C ALA A 104 -1.01 -4.98 13.66
N CYS A 105 -0.52 -4.36 12.57
CA CYS A 105 -0.31 -2.92 12.53
C CYS A 105 -1.61 -2.12 12.59
N ILE A 106 -2.66 -2.59 11.92
CA ILE A 106 -3.95 -1.89 11.80
C ILE A 106 -4.84 -2.21 13.01
N GLU A 107 -5.16 -3.49 13.22
CA GLU A 107 -6.11 -3.97 14.25
C GLU A 107 -5.67 -3.51 15.64
N THR A 108 -4.38 -3.63 16.00
CA THR A 108 -3.91 -3.20 17.34
C THR A 108 -4.20 -1.73 17.61
N VAL A 109 -4.06 -0.84 16.62
CA VAL A 109 -4.34 0.59 16.88
C VAL A 109 -5.85 0.83 17.02
N VAL A 110 -6.67 0.11 16.25
CA VAL A 110 -8.13 0.21 16.33
C VAL A 110 -8.65 -0.39 17.65
N ASP A 111 -8.06 -1.49 18.10
CA ASP A 111 -8.29 -2.08 19.42
C ASP A 111 -7.98 -1.05 20.51
N ASP A 112 -6.80 -0.41 20.46
CA ASP A 112 -6.41 0.64 21.41
C ASP A 112 -7.37 1.84 21.37
N MET A 113 -7.78 2.28 20.17
CA MET A 113 -8.71 3.41 19.98
C MET A 113 -10.11 3.17 20.53
N THR A 114 -10.58 1.92 20.52
CA THR A 114 -11.92 1.58 20.97
C THR A 114 -11.94 0.95 22.36
N ARG A 115 -10.78 0.63 22.93
CA ARG A 115 -10.64 0.02 24.26
C ARG A 115 -11.37 0.84 25.31
N GLU A 116 -10.95 2.10 25.46
CA GLU A 116 -11.63 3.11 26.27
C GLU A 116 -12.69 3.77 25.40
N TRP A 117 -13.96 3.40 25.62
CA TRP A 117 -15.06 3.93 24.82
C TRP A 117 -15.38 5.38 25.21
N ILE A 118 -16.29 6.00 24.48
CA ILE A 118 -16.66 7.40 24.68
C ILE A 118 -17.37 7.60 26.02
N GLU A 119 -17.10 8.75 26.67
CA GLU A 119 -17.87 9.23 27.81
C GLU A 119 -18.89 10.27 27.33
N ILE A 120 -20.18 10.03 27.57
CA ILE A 120 -21.22 10.99 27.23
C ILE A 120 -21.36 12.02 28.35
N LYS A 121 -21.21 13.31 28.01
CA LYS A 121 -21.39 14.42 28.94
C LYS A 121 -22.68 15.17 28.60
N LEU A 122 -23.74 14.93 29.38
CA LEU A 122 -24.95 15.77 29.38
C LEU A 122 -24.93 16.64 30.64
N LEU A 123 -25.15 17.94 30.48
CA LEU A 123 -25.13 18.91 31.58
C LEU A 123 -26.37 18.81 32.47
N ASP A 124 -27.55 18.48 31.90
CA ASP A 124 -28.83 18.71 32.58
C ASP A 124 -29.79 17.49 32.65
N SER A 125 -29.42 16.32 32.13
CA SER A 125 -30.31 15.14 32.07
C SER A 125 -29.60 13.80 32.29
N PRO A 126 -29.44 13.32 33.55
CA PRO A 126 -28.82 12.02 33.82
C PRO A 126 -29.64 10.83 33.30
N GLU A 127 -30.98 10.94 33.24
CA GLU A 127 -31.84 9.89 32.68
C GLU A 127 -31.64 9.74 31.17
N ASP A 128 -31.52 10.85 30.44
CA ASP A 128 -31.29 10.81 28.99
C ASP A 128 -29.88 10.33 28.66
N LYS A 129 -28.89 10.66 29.49
CA LYS A 129 -27.54 10.07 29.38
C LYS A 129 -27.60 8.54 29.41
N LYS A 130 -28.31 7.97 30.38
CA LYS A 130 -28.45 6.51 30.50
C LYS A 130 -29.15 5.90 29.28
N LYS A 131 -30.22 6.53 28.79
CA LYS A 131 -30.93 6.07 27.57
C LYS A 131 -30.01 6.02 26.35
N ILE A 132 -29.13 7.02 26.19
CA ILE A 132 -28.17 7.04 25.08
C ILE A 132 -27.11 5.95 25.27
N GLU A 133 -26.57 5.79 26.48
CA GLU A 133 -25.61 4.73 26.78
C GLU A 133 -26.19 3.33 26.51
N ASP A 134 -27.42 3.07 26.94
CA ASP A 134 -28.15 1.83 26.67
C ASP A 134 -28.36 1.64 25.15
N ALA A 135 -28.77 2.69 24.43
CA ALA A 135 -28.93 2.63 22.97
C ALA A 135 -27.60 2.36 22.23
N LEU A 136 -26.47 2.92 22.67
CA LEU A 136 -25.16 2.63 22.08
C LEU A 136 -24.79 1.15 22.20
N ILE A 137 -25.17 0.51 23.31
CA ILE A 137 -24.97 -0.92 23.56
C ILE A 137 -25.92 -1.74 22.67
N ASP A 138 -27.21 -1.40 22.67
CA ASP A 138 -28.24 -2.13 21.90
C ASP A 138 -27.94 -2.14 20.40
N PHE A 139 -27.51 -1.00 19.85
CA PHE A 139 -27.14 -0.89 18.44
C PHE A 139 -25.69 -1.28 18.13
N LYS A 140 -24.95 -1.75 19.14
CA LYS A 140 -23.55 -2.19 19.00
C LYS A 140 -22.66 -1.16 18.31
N VAL A 141 -22.86 0.11 18.65
CA VAL A 141 -22.16 1.23 17.99
C VAL A 141 -20.65 1.08 18.14
N LYS A 142 -20.18 0.65 19.32
CA LYS A 142 -18.76 0.36 19.57
C LYS A 142 -18.17 -0.63 18.57
N ASP A 143 -18.83 -1.77 18.39
CA ASP A 143 -18.36 -2.83 17.48
C ASP A 143 -18.37 -2.37 16.01
N ILE A 144 -19.34 -1.54 15.64
CA ILE A 144 -19.44 -0.99 14.28
C ILE A 144 -18.32 0.01 14.01
N PHE A 145 -18.05 0.92 14.94
CA PHE A 145 -16.97 1.89 14.81
C PHE A 145 -15.59 1.24 14.90
N HIS A 146 -15.44 0.18 15.69
CA HIS A 146 -14.23 -0.67 15.68
C HIS A 146 -13.98 -1.22 14.28
N LYS A 147 -14.95 -1.95 13.69
CA LYS A 147 -14.83 -2.46 12.32
C LYS A 147 -14.67 -1.37 11.26
N ALA A 148 -15.30 -0.21 11.46
CA ALA A 148 -15.14 0.94 10.57
C ALA A 148 -13.70 1.49 10.61
N GLY A 149 -13.07 1.48 11.79
CA GLY A 149 -11.65 1.81 11.96
C GLY A 149 -10.74 0.83 11.23
N GLU A 150 -11.03 -0.48 11.31
CA GLU A 150 -10.32 -1.51 10.54
C GLU A 150 -10.45 -1.27 9.03
N PHE A 151 -11.68 -1.06 8.53
CA PHE A 151 -11.94 -0.78 7.12
C PHE A 151 -11.25 0.51 6.65
N ASN A 152 -11.20 1.53 7.49
CA ASN A 152 -10.42 2.74 7.21
C ASN A 152 -8.92 2.44 7.07
N GLY A 153 -8.36 1.57 7.91
CA GLY A 153 -6.97 1.12 7.78
C GLY A 153 -6.71 0.29 6.51
N TYR A 154 -7.58 -0.67 6.19
CA TYR A 154 -7.40 -1.56 5.05
C TYR A 154 -7.74 -0.95 3.70
N PHE A 155 -8.78 -0.13 3.65
CA PHE A 155 -9.40 0.37 2.42
C PHE A 155 -9.41 1.90 2.31
N GLY A 156 -8.90 2.61 3.32
CA GLY A 156 -8.84 4.07 3.33
C GLY A 156 -10.14 4.77 3.75
N GLY A 157 -11.22 4.01 3.96
CA GLY A 157 -12.47 4.53 4.50
C GLY A 157 -13.60 3.51 4.44
N CYS A 158 -14.80 3.92 4.83
CA CYS A 158 -16.04 3.15 4.69
C CYS A 158 -17.26 4.06 4.88
N LEU A 159 -18.45 3.51 4.62
CA LEU A 159 -19.72 4.18 4.90
C LEU A 159 -20.51 3.40 5.95
N ILE A 160 -21.14 4.09 6.88
CA ILE A 160 -22.12 3.51 7.79
C ILE A 160 -23.50 4.00 7.36
N PHE A 161 -24.35 3.09 6.90
CA PHE A 161 -25.72 3.36 6.49
C PHE A 161 -26.68 3.31 7.69
N ILE A 162 -27.55 4.32 7.77
CA ILE A 162 -28.59 4.44 8.79
C ILE A 162 -29.88 3.80 8.25
N ASP A 163 -30.16 2.58 8.69
CA ASP A 163 -31.31 1.80 8.24
C ASP A 163 -32.58 2.28 8.98
N THR A 164 -33.47 2.93 8.22
CA THR A 164 -34.76 3.47 8.67
C THR A 164 -35.95 2.79 7.99
N GLU A 165 -35.72 1.64 7.34
CA GLU A 165 -36.71 0.92 6.50
C GLU A 165 -37.31 1.77 5.36
N ALA A 166 -36.59 2.80 4.94
CA ALA A 166 -36.96 3.64 3.81
C ALA A 166 -36.99 2.85 2.48
N THR A 167 -37.96 3.14 1.63
CA THR A 167 -38.03 2.61 0.26
C THR A 167 -36.95 3.24 -0.62
N ASP A 168 -36.59 2.58 -1.73
CA ASP A 168 -35.51 3.05 -2.62
C ASP A 168 -35.71 4.51 -3.12
N ASN A 169 -36.96 4.94 -3.34
CA ASN A 169 -37.26 6.33 -3.72
C ASN A 169 -37.02 7.33 -2.58
N GLN A 170 -37.23 6.93 -1.33
CA GLN A 170 -37.01 7.77 -0.15
C GLN A 170 -35.51 7.91 0.17
N LEU A 171 -34.70 6.91 -0.20
CA LEU A 171 -33.25 6.95 0.01
C LEU A 171 -32.57 8.12 -0.72
N LEU A 172 -33.15 8.60 -1.82
CA LEU A 172 -32.68 9.75 -2.59
C LEU A 172 -32.88 11.10 -1.86
N VAL A 173 -33.81 11.16 -0.92
CA VAL A 173 -34.18 12.38 -0.20
C VAL A 173 -33.34 12.48 1.08
N PRO A 174 -32.89 13.70 1.46
CA PRO A 174 -32.23 13.92 2.73
C PRO A 174 -33.02 13.34 3.91
N LEU A 175 -32.30 12.73 4.85
CA LEU A 175 -32.87 12.25 6.10
C LEU A 175 -33.21 13.45 6.98
N ASP A 176 -34.47 13.58 7.35
CA ASP A 176 -34.86 14.55 8.36
C ASP A 176 -34.46 14.03 9.76
N ILE A 177 -33.59 14.76 10.44
CA ILE A 177 -33.10 14.43 11.79
C ILE A 177 -33.94 15.12 12.88
N SER A 178 -34.94 15.92 12.49
CA SER A 178 -35.81 16.62 13.43
C SER A 178 -36.69 15.65 14.25
N GLU A 179 -37.16 16.09 15.42
CA GLU A 179 -38.07 15.32 16.29
C GLU A 179 -39.39 14.92 15.60
N LYS A 180 -39.75 15.60 14.51
CA LYS A 180 -40.96 15.35 13.73
C LYS A 180 -40.76 14.27 12.66
N SER A 181 -39.53 13.81 12.45
CA SER A 181 -39.20 12.79 11.47
C SER A 181 -39.89 11.47 11.82
N ALA A 182 -40.78 11.02 10.94
CA ALA A 182 -41.40 9.69 11.06
C ALA A 182 -40.39 8.58 10.74
N GLU A 183 -39.36 8.87 9.93
CA GLU A 183 -38.36 7.89 9.49
C GLU A 183 -37.41 7.49 10.64
N LEU A 184 -36.97 8.45 11.46
CA LEU A 184 -36.13 8.14 12.61
C LEU A 184 -36.85 7.34 13.70
N LYS A 185 -38.18 7.46 13.80
CA LYS A 185 -38.97 6.60 14.70
C LYS A 185 -38.94 5.13 14.28
N ASN A 186 -38.67 4.86 13.01
CA ASN A 186 -38.51 3.52 12.45
C ASN A 186 -37.03 3.12 12.31
N PHE A 187 -36.12 3.76 13.06
CA PHE A 187 -34.72 3.38 13.05
C PHE A 187 -34.54 1.92 13.48
N LYS A 188 -33.80 1.17 12.67
CA LYS A 188 -33.60 -0.27 12.85
C LYS A 188 -32.20 -0.62 13.30
N ARG A 189 -31.19 -0.11 12.60
CA ARG A 189 -29.78 -0.47 12.82
C ARG A 189 -28.83 0.43 12.01
N PHE A 190 -27.57 0.37 12.39
CA PHE A 190 -26.46 0.83 11.57
C PHE A 190 -25.90 -0.34 10.75
N VAL A 191 -25.61 -0.11 9.47
CA VAL A 191 -25.01 -1.10 8.57
C VAL A 191 -23.67 -0.59 8.06
N LEU A 192 -22.59 -1.26 8.41
CA LEU A 192 -21.27 -0.97 7.86
C LEU A 192 -21.16 -1.48 6.43
N VAL A 193 -20.77 -0.60 5.51
CA VAL A 193 -20.63 -0.89 4.08
C VAL A 193 -19.18 -0.75 3.67
N GLU A 194 -18.63 -1.84 3.13
CA GLU A 194 -17.27 -1.90 2.62
C GLU A 194 -17.12 -1.10 1.30
N PRO A 195 -15.98 -0.41 1.07
CA PRO A 195 -15.79 0.42 -0.11
C PRO A 195 -15.86 -0.28 -1.48
N ILE A 196 -15.66 -1.60 -1.55
CA ILE A 196 -15.83 -2.34 -2.81
C ILE A 196 -17.28 -2.31 -3.32
N ASN A 197 -18.24 -2.06 -2.42
CA ASN A 197 -19.67 -2.05 -2.69
C ASN A 197 -20.23 -0.64 -2.91
N ILE A 198 -19.39 0.40 -2.88
CA ILE A 198 -19.83 1.79 -2.96
C ILE A 198 -19.25 2.49 -4.20
N PHE A 199 -19.92 3.53 -4.66
CA PHE A 199 -19.41 4.41 -5.70
C PHE A 199 -19.95 5.84 -5.48
N PRO A 200 -19.19 6.91 -5.72
CA PRO A 200 -19.69 8.27 -5.59
C PRO A 200 -20.86 8.51 -6.54
N GLY A 201 -21.91 9.15 -6.04
CA GLY A 201 -23.00 9.64 -6.86
C GLY A 201 -22.66 11.01 -7.44
N ARG A 202 -23.59 11.96 -7.35
CA ARG A 202 -23.47 13.26 -8.00
C ARG A 202 -22.56 14.17 -7.19
N TYR A 203 -21.52 14.72 -7.81
CA TYR A 203 -20.65 15.76 -7.24
C TYR A 203 -20.31 16.79 -8.32
N GLU A 204 -19.85 17.97 -7.90
CA GLU A 204 -19.38 19.02 -8.81
C GLU A 204 -17.86 18.89 -9.05
N SER A 205 -17.39 19.09 -10.27
CA SER A 205 -15.97 18.90 -10.64
C SER A 205 -15.35 20.05 -11.41
N THR A 206 -16.09 21.12 -11.68
CA THR A 206 -15.65 22.24 -12.53
C THR A 206 -15.29 23.49 -11.73
N ASP A 207 -16.10 23.87 -10.74
CA ASP A 207 -15.90 25.09 -9.95
C ASP A 207 -15.31 24.81 -8.56
N PRO A 208 -14.03 25.17 -8.29
CA PRO A 208 -13.40 24.97 -7.00
C PRO A 208 -13.95 25.87 -5.88
N LEU A 209 -14.73 26.91 -6.21
CA LEU A 209 -15.37 27.77 -5.22
C LEU A 209 -16.72 27.21 -4.73
N SER A 210 -17.24 26.19 -5.41
CA SER A 210 -18.47 25.53 -5.02
C SER A 210 -18.26 24.66 -3.76
N PRO A 211 -19.14 24.75 -2.74
CA PRO A 211 -19.12 23.83 -1.60
C PRO A 211 -19.29 22.35 -1.99
N ARG A 212 -19.77 22.07 -3.21
CA ARG A 212 -19.97 20.71 -3.74
C ARG A 212 -18.78 20.20 -4.57
N TYR A 213 -17.69 20.96 -4.63
CA TYR A 213 -16.50 20.59 -5.41
C TYR A 213 -15.86 19.31 -4.86
N PHE A 214 -15.92 18.22 -5.63
CA PHE A 214 -15.47 16.88 -5.24
C PHE A 214 -16.05 16.40 -3.90
N ASN A 215 -17.30 16.76 -3.63
CA ASN A 215 -18.07 16.32 -2.47
C ASN A 215 -19.42 15.72 -2.94
N PRO A 216 -19.60 14.39 -2.89
CA PRO A 216 -20.82 13.75 -3.39
C PRO A 216 -22.06 14.01 -2.54
N ASP A 217 -23.13 14.49 -3.20
CA ASP A 217 -24.47 14.66 -2.62
C ASP A 217 -25.14 13.29 -2.38
N THR A 218 -24.87 12.33 -3.25
CA THR A 218 -25.38 10.96 -3.20
C THR A 218 -24.25 9.94 -3.31
N TRP A 219 -24.52 8.72 -2.87
CA TRP A 219 -23.64 7.56 -2.98
C TRP A 219 -24.42 6.37 -3.51
N TRP A 220 -23.80 5.59 -4.38
CA TRP A 220 -24.34 4.33 -4.83
C TRP A 220 -23.84 3.21 -3.92
N ILE A 221 -24.77 2.37 -3.44
CA ILE A 221 -24.49 1.16 -2.64
C ILE A 221 -25.11 -0.02 -3.39
N LEU A 222 -24.28 -0.83 -4.05
CA LEU A 222 -24.71 -1.97 -4.88
C LEU A 222 -25.91 -1.66 -5.80
N GLY A 223 -25.83 -0.57 -6.56
CA GLY A 223 -26.84 -0.16 -7.52
C GLY A 223 -28.00 0.65 -6.95
N LYS A 224 -28.03 0.92 -5.64
CA LYS A 224 -29.00 1.83 -5.01
C LYS A 224 -28.38 3.19 -4.74
N GLU A 225 -28.99 4.26 -5.25
CA GLU A 225 -28.53 5.62 -4.96
C GLU A 225 -29.13 6.10 -3.62
N VAL A 226 -28.27 6.56 -2.72
CA VAL A 226 -28.61 6.98 -1.35
C VAL A 226 -28.06 8.37 -1.09
N HIS A 227 -28.83 9.24 -0.46
CA HIS A 227 -28.41 10.58 -0.09
C HIS A 227 -27.33 10.56 1.01
N SER A 228 -26.35 11.45 0.91
CA SER A 228 -25.20 11.55 1.83
C SER A 228 -25.62 11.68 3.30
N SER A 229 -26.70 12.39 3.61
CA SER A 229 -27.21 12.55 4.99
C SER A 229 -27.67 11.25 5.66
N ARG A 230 -27.91 10.18 4.89
CA ARG A 230 -28.27 8.84 5.41
C ARG A 230 -27.03 7.98 5.68
N LEU A 231 -25.85 8.54 5.47
CA LEU A 231 -24.57 7.85 5.48
C LEU A 231 -23.60 8.61 6.39
N ILE A 232 -22.92 7.89 7.26
CA ILE A 232 -21.79 8.43 8.01
C ILE A 232 -20.54 7.99 7.28
N ARG A 233 -19.84 8.94 6.67
CA ARG A 233 -18.58 8.69 5.96
C ARG A 233 -17.43 8.66 6.96
N ILE A 234 -16.75 7.52 7.06
CA ILE A 234 -15.53 7.36 7.86
C ILE A 234 -14.35 7.36 6.89
N CYS A 235 -13.51 8.39 6.97
CA CYS A 235 -12.33 8.54 6.14
C CYS A 235 -11.23 9.19 6.97
N GLY A 236 -10.09 8.52 7.10
CA GLY A 236 -8.94 9.05 7.84
C GLY A 236 -8.06 9.95 6.96
N ASN A 237 -7.31 9.32 6.06
CA ASN A 237 -6.28 10.00 5.27
C ASN A 237 -6.82 10.45 3.92
N GLU A 238 -7.64 11.50 3.89
CA GLU A 238 -8.19 12.02 2.63
C GLU A 238 -7.09 12.32 1.60
N VAL A 239 -7.30 11.83 0.38
CA VAL A 239 -6.38 12.10 -0.72
C VAL A 239 -6.64 13.48 -1.33
N PRO A 240 -5.61 14.11 -1.93
CA PRO A 240 -5.79 15.33 -2.73
C PRO A 240 -6.83 15.15 -3.84
N ILE A 241 -7.44 16.26 -4.26
CA ILE A 241 -8.60 16.29 -5.15
C ILE A 241 -8.40 15.47 -6.44
N LEU A 242 -7.23 15.55 -7.06
CA LEU A 242 -6.91 14.81 -8.29
C LEU A 242 -6.96 13.28 -8.12
N LEU A 243 -6.71 12.78 -6.90
CA LEU A 243 -6.71 11.35 -6.60
C LEU A 243 -8.04 10.87 -6.03
N LYS A 244 -8.97 11.77 -5.63
CA LYS A 244 -10.25 11.39 -5.02
C LYS A 244 -11.02 10.38 -5.88
N PRO A 245 -11.19 10.56 -7.20
CA PRO A 245 -11.89 9.56 -8.02
C PRO A 245 -11.22 8.19 -8.01
N SER A 246 -9.89 8.14 -8.09
CA SER A 246 -9.11 6.90 -8.12
C SER A 246 -9.22 6.11 -6.82
N TYR A 247 -9.39 6.80 -5.68
CA TYR A 247 -9.61 6.22 -4.36
C TYR A 247 -11.10 6.16 -3.98
N ASN A 248 -12.03 6.28 -4.94
CA ASN A 248 -13.48 6.22 -4.69
C ASN A 248 -13.98 7.24 -3.65
N PHE A 249 -13.33 8.41 -3.60
CA PHE A 249 -13.54 9.48 -2.62
C PHE A 249 -13.28 9.06 -1.16
N MET A 250 -12.55 7.96 -0.97
CA MET A 250 -11.98 7.54 0.31
C MET A 250 -10.54 8.03 0.45
N GLY A 251 -9.92 7.67 1.56
CA GLY A 251 -8.55 8.03 1.87
C GLY A 251 -7.52 7.06 1.33
N MET A 252 -6.25 7.38 1.55
CA MET A 252 -5.12 6.50 1.29
C MET A 252 -5.14 5.32 2.28
N PRO A 253 -5.25 4.07 1.82
CA PRO A 253 -5.25 2.91 2.70
C PRO A 253 -3.89 2.70 3.37
N GLN A 254 -3.89 2.44 4.68
CA GLN A 254 -2.67 2.11 5.43
C GLN A 254 -2.08 0.78 4.98
N ALA A 255 -2.92 -0.19 4.63
CA ALA A 255 -2.47 -1.48 4.10
C ALA A 255 -1.58 -1.31 2.85
N GLN A 256 -1.91 -0.37 1.97
CA GLN A 256 -1.10 -0.07 0.78
C GLN A 256 0.27 0.51 1.15
N LEU A 257 0.32 1.42 2.13
CA LEU A 257 1.57 2.03 2.60
C LEU A 257 2.45 0.99 3.29
N LEU A 258 1.88 0.11 4.11
CA LEU A 258 2.60 -0.92 4.84
C LEU A 258 3.12 -2.04 3.93
N TYR A 259 2.42 -2.33 2.83
CA TYR A 259 2.71 -3.46 1.95
C TYR A 259 4.17 -3.51 1.48
N ASP A 260 4.71 -2.39 1.01
CA ASP A 260 6.07 -2.29 0.50
C ASP A 260 7.12 -2.64 1.57
N TYR A 261 6.98 -2.06 2.77
CA TYR A 261 7.86 -2.33 3.90
C TYR A 261 7.74 -3.77 4.41
N VAL A 262 6.54 -4.33 4.40
CA VAL A 262 6.32 -5.73 4.79
C VAL A 262 7.01 -6.68 3.81
N ILE A 263 6.96 -6.43 2.51
CA ILE A 263 7.71 -7.22 1.51
C ILE A 263 9.20 -7.12 1.77
N HIS A 264 9.74 -5.91 1.90
CA HIS A 264 11.16 -5.70 2.13
C HIS A 264 11.67 -6.38 3.42
N PHE A 265 10.86 -6.36 4.48
CA PHE A 265 11.15 -7.11 5.70
C PHE A 265 11.15 -8.64 5.46
N GLN A 266 10.14 -9.17 4.76
CA GLN A 266 10.05 -10.60 4.45
C GLN A 266 11.21 -11.08 3.57
N ASP A 267 11.62 -10.29 2.57
CA ASP A 267 12.75 -10.57 1.69
C ASP A 267 14.07 -10.52 2.46
N SER A 268 14.24 -9.53 3.34
CA SER A 268 15.41 -9.41 4.21
C SER A 268 15.51 -10.60 5.16
N ARG A 269 14.39 -11.02 5.77
CA ARG A 269 14.31 -12.20 6.63
C ARG A 269 14.66 -13.48 5.88
N THR A 270 14.13 -13.64 4.67
CA THR A 270 14.41 -14.81 3.82
C THR A 270 15.88 -14.84 3.38
N SER A 271 16.45 -13.68 3.06
CA SER A 271 17.86 -13.54 2.70
C SER A 271 18.78 -13.84 3.89
N ALA A 272 18.43 -13.38 5.09
CA ALA A 272 19.14 -13.71 6.32
C ALA A 272 19.10 -15.22 6.61
N ALA A 273 17.95 -15.87 6.45
CA ALA A 273 17.83 -17.33 6.60
C ALA A 273 18.71 -18.09 5.59
N ARG A 274 18.73 -17.66 4.32
CA ARG A 274 19.62 -18.23 3.29
C ARG A 274 21.11 -18.01 3.61
N LEU A 275 21.47 -16.91 4.26
CA LEU A 275 22.83 -16.68 4.73
C LEU A 275 23.22 -17.64 5.85
N LEU A 276 22.29 -18.00 6.75
CA LEU A 276 22.54 -19.01 7.79
C LEU A 276 22.82 -20.38 7.17
N GLU A 277 22.09 -20.78 6.12
CA GLU A 277 22.36 -22.02 5.36
C GLU A 277 23.72 -22.00 4.65
N LYS A 278 24.23 -20.81 4.29
CA LYS A 278 25.48 -20.62 3.54
C LYS A 278 26.61 -20.05 4.40
N PHE A 279 26.51 -20.17 5.73
CA PHE A 279 27.51 -19.66 6.67
C PHE A 279 28.93 -20.19 6.37
N SER A 280 29.00 -21.40 5.81
CA SER A 280 30.22 -22.07 5.37
C SER A 280 30.12 -22.38 3.89
N LEU A 281 30.89 -21.69 3.05
CA LEU A 281 31.09 -22.10 1.66
C LEU A 281 32.30 -23.03 1.60
N THR A 282 32.07 -24.29 1.25
CA THR A 282 33.12 -25.27 1.00
C THR A 282 33.60 -25.12 -0.44
N ALA A 283 34.85 -24.68 -0.62
CA ALA A 283 35.51 -24.64 -1.91
C ALA A 283 36.49 -25.81 -2.01
N LEU A 284 36.29 -26.68 -3.01
CA LEU A 284 37.24 -27.74 -3.35
C LEU A 284 38.30 -27.17 -4.29
N LYS A 285 39.56 -27.22 -3.88
CA LYS A 285 40.70 -26.94 -4.76
C LYS A 285 41.14 -28.23 -5.42
N THR A 286 41.23 -28.21 -6.74
CA THR A 286 41.79 -29.31 -7.55
C THR A 286 42.75 -28.73 -8.58
N ASN A 287 43.55 -29.59 -9.21
CA ASN A 287 44.40 -29.18 -10.33
C ASN A 287 43.55 -28.93 -11.59
N MET A 288 43.21 -27.66 -11.83
CA MET A 288 42.41 -27.26 -13.00
C MET A 288 43.16 -27.35 -14.33
N GLU A 289 44.50 -27.45 -14.33
CA GLU A 289 45.31 -27.51 -15.56
C GLU A 289 45.10 -28.84 -16.30
N ASP A 290 45.05 -29.95 -15.56
CA ASP A 290 44.80 -31.30 -16.10
C ASP A 290 43.35 -31.47 -16.58
N ILE A 291 42.41 -30.78 -15.92
CA ILE A 291 40.97 -30.87 -16.19
C ILE A 291 40.59 -30.07 -17.43
N LEU A 292 41.22 -28.92 -17.67
CA LEU A 292 40.93 -28.03 -18.80
C LEU A 292 41.61 -28.47 -20.11
N THR A 293 42.69 -29.25 -20.03
CA THR A 293 43.46 -29.71 -21.19
C THR A 293 42.96 -31.03 -21.77
N ASN A 294 42.23 -31.83 -20.99
CA ASN A 294 41.78 -33.16 -21.40
C ASN A 294 40.25 -33.24 -21.56
N PRO A 295 39.70 -33.38 -22.79
CA PRO A 295 38.26 -33.31 -23.07
C PRO A 295 37.39 -34.36 -22.35
N ASN A 296 37.99 -35.45 -21.86
CA ASN A 296 37.30 -36.55 -21.18
C ASN A 296 37.44 -36.53 -19.65
N ALA A 297 38.24 -35.61 -19.08
CA ALA A 297 38.51 -35.54 -17.64
C ALA A 297 37.39 -34.88 -16.82
N THR A 298 36.51 -34.11 -17.45
CA THR A 298 35.41 -33.40 -16.79
C THR A 298 34.29 -34.31 -16.28
N LYS A 299 34.05 -35.47 -16.91
CA LYS A 299 32.95 -36.39 -16.52
C LYS A 299 33.08 -36.94 -15.10
N SER A 300 34.30 -37.20 -14.61
CA SER A 300 34.52 -37.69 -13.25
C SER A 300 34.42 -36.55 -12.22
N LEU A 301 34.80 -35.33 -12.61
CA LEU A 301 34.68 -34.13 -11.77
C LEU A 301 33.22 -33.70 -11.62
N ASP A 302 32.44 -33.67 -12.70
CA ASP A 302 31.04 -33.24 -12.68
C ASP A 302 30.18 -34.14 -11.77
N GLY A 303 30.39 -35.46 -11.85
CA GLY A 303 29.73 -36.42 -10.94
C GLY A 303 30.14 -36.23 -9.48
N ARG A 304 31.40 -35.85 -9.22
CA ARG A 304 31.88 -35.53 -7.87
C ARG A 304 31.36 -34.20 -7.36
N LEU A 305 31.32 -33.15 -8.19
CA LEU A 305 30.73 -31.86 -7.83
C LEU A 305 29.23 -31.99 -7.55
N ALA A 306 28.51 -32.83 -8.30
CA ALA A 306 27.12 -33.16 -8.02
C ALA A 306 26.95 -33.90 -6.68
N TYR A 307 27.84 -34.85 -6.37
CA TYR A 307 27.86 -35.52 -5.06
C TYR A 307 28.17 -34.54 -3.93
N LEU A 308 29.18 -33.70 -4.09
CA LEU A 308 29.54 -32.65 -3.13
C LEU A 308 28.41 -31.65 -2.91
N ALA A 309 27.67 -31.30 -3.96
CA ALA A 309 26.52 -30.42 -3.87
C ALA A 309 25.35 -31.08 -3.10
N SER A 310 25.16 -32.40 -3.23
CA SER A 310 24.09 -33.12 -2.52
C SER A 310 24.41 -33.37 -1.04
N VAL A 311 25.68 -33.55 -0.68
CA VAL A 311 26.13 -33.72 0.71
C VAL A 311 26.59 -32.42 1.38
N ARG A 312 26.45 -31.27 0.71
CA ARG A 312 26.88 -29.92 1.15
C ARG A 312 26.22 -29.41 2.44
N SER A 313 25.45 -30.22 3.15
CA SER A 313 24.88 -29.82 4.43
C SER A 313 25.97 -29.71 5.49
N ASN A 314 25.84 -28.75 6.41
CA ASN A 314 26.71 -28.62 7.57
C ASN A 314 26.61 -29.84 8.52
N ASP A 315 25.59 -30.68 8.37
CA ASP A 315 25.40 -31.92 9.14
C ASP A 315 26.09 -33.14 8.52
N GLY A 316 26.69 -32.99 7.32
CA GLY A 316 27.36 -34.07 6.60
C GLY A 316 28.85 -34.19 6.94
N ILE A 317 29.40 -35.41 6.78
CA ILE A 317 30.85 -35.64 6.81
C ILE A 317 31.35 -35.71 5.37
N LEU A 318 32.37 -34.91 5.05
CA LEU A 318 33.00 -34.91 3.75
C LEU A 318 34.37 -35.59 3.83
N ALA A 319 34.55 -36.70 3.11
CA ALA A 319 35.83 -37.37 2.95
C ALA A 319 36.52 -36.87 1.67
N ILE A 320 37.79 -36.47 1.80
CA ILE A 320 38.65 -36.04 0.69
C ILE A 320 39.98 -36.78 0.68
N ASP A 321 40.62 -36.80 -0.49
CA ASP A 321 41.98 -37.32 -0.65
C ASP A 321 43.00 -36.35 -0.04
N LYS A 322 43.93 -36.87 0.77
CA LYS A 322 44.89 -36.07 1.53
C LYS A 322 45.98 -35.41 0.68
N GLU A 323 46.35 -36.01 -0.46
CA GLU A 323 47.50 -35.56 -1.25
C GLU A 323 47.10 -34.76 -2.50
N MET A 324 45.92 -35.03 -3.04
CA MET A 324 45.47 -34.46 -4.32
C MET A 324 44.47 -33.31 -4.18
N GLU A 325 43.77 -33.21 -3.05
CA GLU A 325 42.64 -32.30 -2.86
C GLU A 325 42.77 -31.50 -1.56
N ASP A 326 42.32 -30.23 -1.60
CA ASP A 326 42.28 -29.36 -0.43
C ASP A 326 40.89 -28.70 -0.34
N ILE A 327 40.34 -28.64 0.88
CA ILE A 327 39.08 -27.96 1.16
C ILE A 327 39.39 -26.66 1.89
N ILE A 328 38.92 -25.55 1.31
CA ILE A 328 38.81 -24.29 2.04
C ILE A 328 37.38 -24.09 2.50
N LYS A 329 37.24 -23.79 3.78
CA LYS A 329 36.04 -23.22 4.36
C LYS A 329 36.13 -21.69 4.26
N LEU A 330 35.30 -21.09 3.41
CA LEU A 330 35.10 -19.65 3.35
C LEU A 330 33.96 -19.30 4.30
N GLU A 331 34.30 -18.70 5.44
CA GLU A 331 33.32 -18.22 6.41
C GLU A 331 32.85 -16.82 6.01
N THR A 332 31.54 -16.65 5.87
CA THR A 332 30.94 -15.34 5.59
C THR A 332 30.62 -14.65 6.92
N PRO A 333 31.17 -13.46 7.21
CA PRO A 333 30.84 -12.75 8.45
C PRO A 333 29.36 -12.34 8.44
N LEU A 334 28.61 -12.73 9.48
CA LEU A 334 27.19 -12.41 9.65
C LEU A 334 26.94 -11.14 10.47
N THR A 335 28.00 -10.43 10.85
CA THR A 335 27.92 -9.21 11.66
C THR A 335 27.09 -8.14 10.94
N GLY A 336 26.11 -7.56 11.64
CA GLY A 336 25.24 -6.49 11.12
C GLY A 336 24.00 -6.98 10.36
N VAL A 337 23.87 -8.27 10.03
CA VAL A 337 22.66 -8.80 9.35
C VAL A 337 21.42 -8.65 10.24
N THR A 338 21.56 -8.91 11.54
CA THR A 338 20.48 -8.72 12.52
C THR A 338 20.02 -7.27 12.58
N ASP A 339 20.95 -6.31 12.52
CA ASP A 339 20.62 -4.88 12.59
C ASP A 339 19.83 -4.45 11.35
N ILE A 340 20.19 -4.95 10.16
CA ILE A 340 19.46 -4.66 8.92
C ILE A 340 18.02 -5.21 9.02
N VAL A 341 17.86 -6.48 9.41
CA VAL A 341 16.53 -7.09 9.54
C VAL A 341 15.69 -6.36 10.60
N ARG A 342 16.31 -5.92 11.71
CA ARG A 342 15.64 -5.15 12.75
C ARG A 342 15.24 -3.76 12.28
N GLN A 343 16.10 -3.06 11.55
CA GLN A 343 15.79 -1.75 10.96
C GLN A 343 14.59 -1.83 10.01
N MET A 344 14.49 -2.87 9.19
CA MET A 344 13.32 -3.06 8.32
C MET A 344 12.03 -3.23 9.13
N LEU A 345 12.08 -3.93 10.26
CA LEU A 345 10.94 -4.04 11.17
C LEU A 345 10.62 -2.71 11.88
N GLU A 346 11.64 -1.96 12.29
CA GLU A 346 11.48 -0.64 12.91
C GLU A 346 10.79 0.36 11.96
N LEU A 347 11.12 0.34 10.67
CA LEU A 347 10.46 1.18 9.66
C LEU A 347 8.95 0.91 9.55
N ILE A 348 8.54 -0.37 9.63
CA ILE A 348 7.12 -0.74 9.66
C ILE A 348 6.41 -0.08 10.86
N VAL A 349 7.06 -0.08 12.03
CA VAL A 349 6.51 0.53 13.26
C VAL A 349 6.43 2.05 13.17
N VAL A 350 7.42 2.71 12.56
CA VAL A 350 7.41 4.18 12.37
C VAL A 350 6.21 4.63 11.56
N ILE A 351 5.89 3.91 10.48
CA ILE A 351 4.75 4.22 9.61
C ILE A 351 3.43 4.03 10.36
N ARG A 352 3.33 2.97 11.18
CA ARG A 352 2.18 2.76 12.08
C ARG A 352 1.96 3.96 13.02
N LEU A 353 3.02 4.51 13.61
CA LEU A 353 2.91 5.61 14.58
C LEU A 353 2.47 6.95 13.96
N TYR A 354 2.85 7.20 12.70
CA TYR A 354 2.38 8.39 11.98
C TYR A 354 0.84 8.41 11.88
N TRP A 355 0.23 7.24 11.70
CA TRP A 355 -1.24 7.11 11.64
C TRP A 355 -1.90 7.38 12.99
N HIS A 356 -1.37 6.88 14.11
CA HIS A 356 -1.94 7.11 15.44
C HIS A 356 -2.10 8.61 15.76
N ASN A 357 -1.13 9.42 15.37
CA ASN A 357 -1.17 10.87 15.61
C ASN A 357 -2.09 11.61 14.63
N ALA A 358 -2.23 11.13 13.39
CA ALA A 358 -3.12 11.73 12.39
C ALA A 358 -4.59 11.31 12.60
N SER A 359 -4.86 10.08 13.02
CA SER A 359 -6.21 9.54 13.23
C SER A 359 -6.87 10.04 14.53
N MET A 360 -6.12 10.56 15.50
CA MET A 360 -6.69 11.32 16.62
C MET A 360 -7.28 12.68 16.21
N GLY A 361 -6.95 13.16 15.01
CA GLY A 361 -7.51 14.37 14.40
C GLY A 361 -8.72 14.10 13.51
N ILE A 362 -9.64 13.20 13.89
CA ILE A 362 -10.94 13.04 13.17
C ILE A 362 -11.60 14.42 13.14
N ALA A 363 -11.49 15.08 11.99
CA ALA A 363 -12.23 16.28 11.69
C ALA A 363 -13.70 15.87 11.64
N LEU A 364 -14.43 16.16 12.72
CA LEU A 364 -15.86 16.38 12.63
C LEU A 364 -16.04 17.61 11.75
N SER A 365 -16.11 17.40 10.43
CA SER A 365 -16.62 18.41 9.51
C SER A 365 -18.08 18.66 9.89
N GLY A 366 -18.31 19.75 10.60
CA GLY A 366 -19.65 20.32 10.82
C GLY A 366 -20.20 21.00 9.58
#